data_AF-A0A955SX44-F1
#
_entry.id   AF-A0A955SX44-F1
#
_cell.length_a   1.000
_cell.length_b   1.000
_cell.length_c   1.000
_cell.angle_alpha   90.00
_cell.angle_beta   90.00
_cell.angle_gamma   90.00
#
_symmetry.space_group_name_H-M   'P 1'
#
loop_
_entity.id
_entity.type
_entity.pdbx_description
1 polymer ?
#
loop_
_entity_poly.entity_id
_entity_poly.type
_entity_poly.pdbx_seq_one_letter_code
_entity_poly.pdbx_strand_id
1 'polypeptide(L)'
;MTIHLHAPPPTIRSFKVMECPDCGRVAMFLRFFTPWYGDSVTCLRCGRHWEDGEWIQLPFVRGARKRSIESAKRIWRRMRWRGVPISVG
;
A
#
# COMPACT_ATOMS: atom_id res chain seq x y z
N MET A 1 -28.27 -17.59 -6.70
CA MET A 1 -27.39 -17.02 -7.74
C MET A 1 -26.10 -16.58 -7.05
N THR A 2 -25.00 -17.30 -7.27
CA THR A 2 -23.76 -17.11 -6.52
C THR A 2 -22.76 -16.36 -7.40
N ILE A 3 -22.39 -15.14 -7.00
CA ILE A 3 -21.36 -14.37 -7.68
C ILE A 3 -20.01 -14.82 -7.12
N HIS A 4 -19.16 -15.38 -7.98
CA HIS A 4 -17.79 -15.74 -7.63
C HIS A 4 -16.85 -14.60 -8.03
N LEU A 5 -16.35 -13.87 -7.03
CA LEU A 5 -15.33 -12.83 -7.22
C LEU A 5 -13.94 -13.46 -7.16
N HIS A 6 -13.21 -13.44 -8.28
CA HIS A 6 -11.82 -13.86 -8.32
C HIS A 6 -10.92 -12.73 -7.79
N ALA A 7 -10.40 -12.89 -6.58
CA ALA A 7 -9.48 -11.94 -5.93
C ALA A 7 -8.21 -12.68 -5.50
N PRO A 8 -7.22 -12.84 -6.40
CA PRO A 8 -6.02 -13.61 -6.11
C PRO A 8 -5.18 -12.91 -5.03
N PRO A 9 -4.43 -13.67 -4.20
CA PRO A 9 -3.52 -13.08 -3.25
C PRO A 9 -2.37 -12.36 -3.99
N PRO A 10 -1.84 -11.26 -3.42
CA PRO A 10 -0.71 -10.56 -4.02
C PRO A 10 0.53 -11.46 -4.06
N THR A 11 1.13 -11.56 -5.24
CA THR A 11 2.33 -12.37 -5.53
C THR A 11 3.58 -11.76 -4.91
N ILE A 12 3.68 -10.43 -4.85
CA ILE A 12 4.78 -9.76 -4.17
C ILE A 12 4.23 -8.91 -3.03
N ARG A 13 4.91 -9.00 -1.89
CA ARG A 13 4.70 -8.14 -0.73
C ARG A 13 6.07 -7.62 -0.36
N SER A 14 6.27 -6.31 -0.41
CA SER A 14 7.55 -5.70 -0.11
C SER A 14 7.37 -4.30 0.47
N PHE A 15 8.47 -3.70 0.90
CA PHE A 15 8.52 -2.29 1.25
C PHE A 15 9.40 -1.54 0.26
N LYS A 16 9.03 -0.31 -0.08
CA LYS A 16 9.85 0.58 -0.89
C LYS A 16 10.14 1.85 -0.11
N VAL A 17 11.39 2.28 -0.02
CA VAL A 17 11.71 3.62 0.49
C VAL A 17 11.87 4.53 -0.71
N MET A 18 11.06 5.59 -0.79
CA MET A 18 11.10 6.59 -1.87
C MET A 18 10.54 7.93 -1.39
N GLU A 19 10.72 8.98 -2.19
CA GLU A 19 10.04 10.26 -1.95
C GLU A 19 8.54 10.15 -2.27
N CYS A 20 7.71 10.67 -1.37
CA CYS A 20 6.27 10.67 -1.55
C CYS A 20 5.80 11.87 -2.39
N PRO A 21 5.13 11.67 -3.54
CA PRO A 21 4.68 12.75 -4.40
C PRO A 21 3.69 13.72 -3.73
N ASP A 22 2.90 13.23 -2.76
CA ASP A 22 1.91 14.06 -2.06
C ASP A 22 2.47 14.80 -0.86
N CYS A 23 3.35 14.17 -0.07
CA CYS A 23 3.86 14.80 1.15
C CYS A 23 5.28 15.37 1.04
N GLY A 24 5.96 15.19 -0.10
CA GLY A 24 7.29 15.73 -0.38
C GLY A 24 8.36 15.27 0.60
N ARG A 25 8.19 14.09 1.20
CA ARG A 25 9.15 13.53 2.16
C ARG A 25 9.50 12.11 1.79
N VAL A 26 10.75 11.75 2.02
CA VAL A 26 11.20 10.36 1.98
C VAL A 26 10.43 9.56 3.04
N ALA A 27 9.78 8.51 2.59
CA ALA A 27 8.96 7.65 3.42
C ALA A 27 9.07 6.20 2.97
N MET A 28 8.70 5.29 3.88
CA MET A 28 8.50 3.90 3.54
C MET A 28 7.09 3.71 2.97
N PHE A 29 6.99 2.86 1.95
CA PHE A 29 5.79 2.48 1.25
C PHE A 29 5.56 0.99 1.44
N LEU A 30 4.33 0.62 1.74
CA LEU A 30 3.86 -0.75 1.66
C LEU A 30 3.52 -1.02 0.20
N ARG A 31 4.15 -2.04 -0.39
CA ARG A 31 3.99 -2.40 -1.81
C ARG A 31 3.37 -3.79 -1.94
N PHE A 32 2.35 -3.90 -2.78
CA PHE A 32 1.78 -5.16 -3.21
C PHE A 32 1.72 -5.22 -4.72
N PHE A 33 2.19 -6.33 -5.30
CA PHE A 33 1.98 -6.63 -6.70
C PHE A 33 1.05 -7.83 -6.84
N THR A 34 0.00 -7.68 -7.63
CA THR A 34 -0.90 -8.77 -7.98
C THR A 34 -0.96 -8.88 -9.51
N PRO A 35 -0.75 -10.06 -10.11
CA PRO A 35 -0.86 -10.24 -11.55
C PRO A 35 -2.19 -9.68 -12.05
N TRP A 36 -2.16 -8.97 -13.17
CA TRP A 36 -3.31 -8.30 -13.82
C TRP A 36 -3.87 -7.05 -13.12
N TYR A 37 -3.60 -6.85 -11.82
CA TYR A 37 -3.99 -5.64 -11.08
C TYR A 37 -2.83 -4.68 -10.84
N GLY A 38 -1.61 -5.08 -11.19
CA GLY A 38 -0.45 -4.20 -11.15
C GLY A 38 0.12 -3.99 -9.74
N ASP A 39 0.83 -2.89 -9.61
CA ASP A 39 1.49 -2.48 -8.38
C ASP A 39 0.62 -1.53 -7.56
N SER A 40 0.51 -1.79 -6.27
CA SER A 40 -0.20 -0.90 -5.36
C SER A 40 0.74 -0.50 -4.23
N VAL A 41 0.84 0.80 -4.01
CA VAL A 41 1.74 1.35 -2.99
C VAL A 41 0.98 2.27 -2.04
N THR A 42 1.31 2.19 -0.76
CA THR A 42 0.72 3.05 0.28
C THR A 42 1.79 3.68 1.13
N CYS A 43 1.81 5.01 1.20
CA CYS A 43 2.77 5.75 2.03
C CYS A 43 2.45 5.56 3.51
N LEU A 44 3.37 4.97 4.28
CA LEU A 44 3.19 4.73 5.72
C LEU A 44 3.12 6.04 6.53
N ARG A 45 3.54 7.16 5.95
CA ARG A 45 3.52 8.47 6.59
C ARG A 45 2.18 9.17 6.40
N CYS A 46 1.80 9.39 5.15
CA CYS A 46 0.68 10.27 4.81
C CYS A 46 -0.61 9.50 4.46
N GLY A 47 -0.54 8.19 4.26
CA GLY A 47 -1.70 7.33 4.01
C GLY A 47 -2.29 7.44 2.61
N ARG A 48 -1.62 8.14 1.69
CA ARG A 48 -2.00 8.13 0.27
C ARG A 48 -1.74 6.76 -0.33
N HIS A 49 -2.57 6.40 -1.28
CA HIS A 49 -2.55 5.15 -2.02
C HIS A 49 -2.38 5.44 -3.51
N TRP A 50 -1.59 4.62 -4.17
CA TRP A 50 -1.39 4.67 -5.60
C TRP A 50 -1.49 3.26 -6.19
N GLU A 51 -2.07 3.17 -7.37
CA GLU A 51 -2.14 1.95 -8.18
C GLU A 51 -1.51 2.26 -9.53
N ASP A 52 -0.50 1.48 -9.93
CA ASP A 52 0.29 1.66 -11.15
C ASP A 52 0.80 3.10 -11.38
N GLY A 53 1.13 3.78 -10.29
CA GLY A 53 1.63 5.16 -10.30
C GLY A 53 0.54 6.24 -10.27
N GLU A 54 -0.73 5.86 -10.48
CA GLU A 54 -1.86 6.77 -10.43
C GLU A 54 -2.36 6.97 -9.00
N TRP A 55 -2.70 8.21 -8.67
CA TRP A 55 -3.20 8.54 -7.34
C TRP A 55 -4.65 8.07 -7.17
N ILE A 56 -4.90 7.23 -6.15
CA ILE A 56 -6.23 6.73 -5.83
C ILE A 56 -6.87 7.57 -4.71
N GLN A 57 -8.09 8.01 -4.96
CA GLN A 57 -8.87 8.75 -3.97
C GLN A 57 -9.22 7.85 -2.78
N LEU A 58 -9.05 8.39 -1.58
CA LEU A 58 -9.55 7.73 -0.38
C LEU A 58 -11.08 7.85 -0.31
N PRO A 59 -11.77 6.90 0.34
CA PRO A 59 -13.21 7.01 0.57
C PRO A 59 -13.55 8.33 1.27
N PHE A 60 -14.63 8.99 0.83
CA PHE A 60 -15.10 10.26 1.39
C PHE A 60 -15.82 10.05 2.74
N VAL A 61 -15.07 9.59 3.75
CA VAL A 61 -15.58 9.32 5.10
C VAL A 61 -14.65 9.90 6.16
N ARG A 62 -15.21 10.28 7.30
CA ARG A 62 -14.43 10.85 8.41
C ARG A 62 -13.32 9.88 8.86
N GLY A 63 -12.11 10.40 8.89
CA GLY A 63 -10.92 9.67 9.33
C GLY A 63 -10.36 8.68 8.30
N ALA A 64 -10.79 8.70 7.04
CA ALA A 64 -10.28 7.82 5.98
C ALA A 64 -8.74 7.80 5.92
N ARG A 65 -8.12 8.99 5.98
CA ARG A 65 -6.65 9.13 6.00
C ARG A 65 -6.00 8.46 7.20
N LYS A 66 -6.54 8.67 8.40
CA LYS A 66 -6.04 8.02 9.64
C LYS A 66 -6.15 6.50 9.55
N ARG A 67 -7.28 5.99 9.08
CA ARG A 67 -7.51 4.54 8.88
C ARG A 67 -6.54 3.95 7.87
N SER A 68 -6.27 4.65 6.76
CA SER A 68 -5.28 4.23 5.76
C SER A 68 -3.87 4.09 6.37
N ILE A 69 -3.42 5.11 7.11
CA ILE A 69 -2.12 5.09 7.81
C ILE A 69 -2.06 3.92 8.81
N GLU A 70 -3.08 3.75 9.63
CA GLU A 70 -3.13 2.68 10.64
C GLU A 70 -3.13 1.30 10.00
N SER A 71 -3.86 1.12 8.89
CA SER A 71 -3.89 -0.11 8.11
C SER A 71 -2.51 -0.45 7.55
N ALA A 72 -1.86 0.50 6.85
CA ALA A 72 -0.53 0.31 6.29
C ALA A 72 0.51 -0.01 7.38
N LYS A 73 0.49 0.72 8.51
CA LYS A 73 1.38 0.45 9.65
C LYS A 73 1.11 -0.87 10.34
N ARG A 74 -0.15 -1.33 10.40
CA ARG A 74 -0.51 -2.65 10.95
C ARG A 74 0.09 -3.75 10.08
N ILE A 75 -0.04 -3.63 8.76
CA ILE A 75 0.53 -4.59 7.81
C ILE A 75 2.05 -4.58 7.91
N TRP A 76 2.68 -3.39 7.91
CA TRP A 76 4.12 -3.25 8.08
C TRP A 76 4.63 -3.94 9.34
N ARG A 77 4.00 -3.68 10.50
CA ARG A 77 4.35 -4.35 11.75
C ARG A 77 4.26 -5.87 11.62
N ARG A 78 3.19 -6.39 11.01
CA ARG A 78 3.00 -7.84 10.82
C ARG A 78 4.06 -8.47 9.91
N MET A 79 4.49 -7.76 8.88
CA MET A 79 5.41 -8.26 7.85
C MET A 79 6.88 -8.05 8.19
N ARG A 80 7.22 -7.00 8.94
CA ARG A 80 8.59 -6.74 9.40
C ARG A 80 9.17 -7.92 10.19
N TRP A 81 8.33 -8.59 10.98
CA TRP A 81 8.74 -9.81 11.70
C TRP A 81 8.98 -11.02 10.79
N ARG A 82 8.48 -11.01 9.55
CA ARG A 82 8.54 -12.14 8.61
C ARG A 82 9.71 -12.04 7.61
N GLY A 83 10.64 -11.10 7.81
CA GLY A 83 11.80 -10.94 6.93
C GLY A 83 11.46 -10.47 5.51
N VAL A 84 10.32 -9.78 5.33
CA VAL A 84 9.89 -9.27 4.03
C VAL A 84 10.90 -8.24 3.49
N PRO A 85 11.31 -8.34 2.21
CA PRO A 85 12.36 -7.48 1.66
C PRO A 85 11.96 -6.01 1.62
N ILE A 86 12.96 -5.15 1.87
CA ILE A 86 12.87 -3.71 1.73
C ILE A 86 13.73 -3.33 0.53
N SER A 87 13.12 -2.79 -0.52
CA SER A 87 13.83 -2.16 -1.62
C SER A 87 14.03 -0.67 -1.34
N VAL A 88 15.19 -0.17 -1.71
CA VAL A 88 15.50 1.27 -1.73
C VAL A 88 15.49 1.69 -3.19
N GLY A 89 14.80 2.78 -3.51
CA GLY A 89 14.80 3.34 -4.86
C GLY A 89 13.98 4.59 -4.93
#